data_AF-A0A964WXP9-F1
#
_entry.id   AF-A0A964WXP9-F1
#
_cell.length_a   1.000
_cell.length_b   1.000
_cell.length_c   1.000
_cell.angle_alpha   90.00
_cell.angle_beta   90.00
_cell.angle_gamma   90.00
#
_symmetry.space_group_name_H-M   'P 1'
#
loop_
_entity.id
_entity.type
_entity.pdbx_description
1 polymer ?
#
loop_
_entity_poly.entity_id
_entity_poly.type
_entity_poly.pdbx_seq_one_letter_code
_entity_poly.pdbx_strand_id
1 'polypeptide(L)'
;MELNNRQISLKARVLHRYLGFFLSGVMAMYAISGIIMIFRETNFLKTETVETRQLEPNLTGGELSPKLRMGVKVEKQEGDVLYFKEGNYNQATGVATVKKMKLPFVLEKMERLHKATTNSPFYFFNIFFGLSLLFFVLSAFWMFLPSMPIFKKGLNYAIGGMILTLIMLFF
;
A
#
# COMPACT_ATOMS: atom_id res chain seq x y z
N MET A 1 -24.71 -0.77 -39.20
CA MET A 1 -23.56 -0.14 -39.90
C MET A 1 -22.29 -0.69 -39.25
N GLU A 2 -21.57 -1.59 -39.93
CA GLU A 2 -20.32 -2.13 -39.39
C GLU A 2 -19.27 -1.02 -39.28
N LEU A 3 -18.65 -0.89 -38.11
CA LEU A 3 -17.60 0.07 -37.88
C LEU A 3 -16.32 -0.41 -38.59
N ASN A 4 -15.76 0.42 -39.48
CA ASN A 4 -14.44 0.17 -40.07
C ASN A 4 -13.37 0.16 -38.95
N ASN A 5 -12.42 -0.79 -39.00
CA ASN A 5 -11.27 -0.92 -38.09
C ASN A 5 -10.57 0.42 -37.77
N ARG A 6 -10.50 1.35 -38.73
CA ARG A 6 -9.94 2.70 -38.52
C ARG A 6 -10.80 3.55 -37.59
N GLN A 7 -12.12 3.52 -37.73
CA GLN A 7 -13.06 4.24 -36.86
C GLN A 7 -13.08 3.65 -35.45
N ILE A 8 -12.98 2.32 -35.32
CA ILE A 8 -12.86 1.63 -34.03
C ILE A 8 -11.58 2.10 -33.32
N SER A 9 -10.44 2.08 -34.02
CA SER A 9 -9.16 2.53 -33.45
C SER A 9 -9.20 3.99 -33.00
N LEU A 10 -9.84 4.89 -33.77
CA LEU A 10 -9.98 6.29 -33.38
C LEU A 10 -10.86 6.48 -32.14
N LYS A 11 -12.01 5.79 -32.06
CA LYS A 11 -12.88 5.82 -30.88
C LYS A 11 -12.17 5.25 -29.64
N ALA A 12 -11.46 4.13 -29.80
CA ALA A 12 -10.69 3.52 -28.72
C ALA A 12 -9.60 4.46 -28.17
N ARG A 13 -8.89 5.18 -29.05
CA ARG A 13 -7.89 6.19 -28.62
C ARG A 13 -8.50 7.33 -27.82
N VAL A 14 -9.67 7.83 -28.24
CA VAL A 14 -10.38 8.89 -27.51
C VAL A 14 -10.79 8.39 -26.12
N LEU A 15 -11.40 7.21 -26.06
CA LEU A 15 -11.83 6.60 -24.81
C LEU A 15 -10.65 6.34 -23.86
N HIS A 16 -9.59 5.67 -24.34
CA HIS A 16 -8.38 5.39 -23.56
C HIS A 16 -7.78 6.67 -22.98
N ARG A 17 -7.70 7.74 -23.78
CA ARG A 17 -7.14 9.01 -23.32
C ARG A 17 -8.01 9.69 -22.25
N TYR A 18 -9.32 9.76 -22.44
CA TYR A 18 -10.20 10.41 -21.46
C TYR A 18 -10.26 9.62 -20.15
N LEU A 19 -10.36 8.30 -20.22
CA LEU A 19 -10.26 7.46 -19.04
C LEU A 19 -8.88 7.58 -18.39
N GLY A 20 -7.82 7.69 -19.20
CA GLY A 20 -6.45 7.93 -18.76
C GLY A 20 -6.30 9.21 -17.96
N PHE A 21 -6.85 10.33 -18.44
CA PHE A 21 -6.85 11.59 -17.69
C PHE A 21 -7.62 11.47 -16.38
N PHE A 22 -8.81 10.85 -16.41
CA PHE A 22 -9.62 10.65 -15.21
C PHE A 22 -8.89 9.84 -14.14
N LEU A 23 -8.19 8.76 -14.53
CA LEU A 23 -7.49 7.87 -13.61
C LEU A 23 -6.06 8.31 -13.27
N SER A 24 -5.51 9.31 -13.95
CA SER A 24 -4.11 9.76 -13.78
C SER A 24 -3.76 10.12 -12.33
N GLY A 25 -4.63 10.90 -11.66
CA GLY A 25 -4.43 11.26 -10.26
C GLY A 25 -4.48 10.07 -9.32
N VAL A 26 -5.40 9.12 -9.57
CA VAL A 26 -5.49 7.88 -8.81
C VAL A 26 -4.24 7.03 -9.00
N MET A 27 -3.76 6.87 -10.25
CA MET A 27 -2.55 6.11 -10.56
C MET A 27 -1.31 6.72 -9.90
N ALA A 28 -1.18 8.05 -9.89
CA ALA A 28 -0.08 8.73 -9.22
C ALA A 28 -0.10 8.46 -7.70
N MET A 29 -1.25 8.61 -7.05
CA MET A 29 -1.39 8.35 -5.62
C MET A 29 -1.11 6.87 -5.28
N TYR A 30 -1.58 5.95 -6.12
CA TYR A 30 -1.36 4.52 -5.94
C TYR A 30 0.12 4.16 -6.06
N ALA A 31 0.81 4.70 -7.07
CA ALA A 31 2.25 4.49 -7.26
C ALA A 31 3.06 5.01 -6.06
N ILE A 32 2.77 6.25 -5.60
CA ILE A 32 3.44 6.83 -4.43
C ILE A 32 3.15 5.98 -3.17
N SER A 33 1.90 5.54 -2.97
CA SER A 33 1.53 4.69 -1.83
C SER A 33 2.26 3.34 -1.83
N GLY A 34 2.45 2.74 -3.01
CA GLY A 34 3.21 1.49 -3.17
C GLY A 34 4.67 1.67 -2.80
N ILE A 35 5.31 2.78 -3.22
CA ILE A 35 6.70 3.10 -2.84
C ILE A 35 6.82 3.28 -1.32
N ILE A 36 5.89 4.01 -0.69
CA ILE A 36 5.86 4.21 0.77
C ILE A 36 5.78 2.84 1.48
N MET A 37 4.97 1.91 0.97
CA MET A 37 4.77 0.59 1.55
C MET A 37 6.06 -0.25 1.62
N ILE A 38 7.04 -0.03 0.73
CA ILE A 38 8.34 -0.71 0.76
C ILE A 38 9.09 -0.40 2.06
N PHE A 39 8.99 0.84 2.56
CA PHE A 39 9.70 1.29 3.75
C PHE A 39 8.94 1.03 5.06
N ARG A 40 7.81 0.33 5.03
CA ARG A 40 6.89 0.18 6.19
C ARG A 40 7.54 -0.44 7.43
N GLU A 41 8.52 -1.32 7.26
CA GLU A 41 9.22 -1.98 8.37
C GLU A 41 10.40 -1.13 8.90
N THR A 42 10.74 -0.04 8.21
CA THR A 42 11.84 0.86 8.59
C THR A 42 11.32 2.08 9.36
N ASN A 43 12.26 2.88 9.90
CA ASN A 43 11.95 4.17 10.51
C ASN A 43 12.15 5.36 9.55
N PHE A 44 12.47 5.11 8.27
CA PHE A 44 12.87 6.15 7.32
C PHE A 44 11.83 7.28 7.15
N LEU A 45 10.54 6.93 7.10
CA LEU A 45 9.43 7.88 6.91
C LEU A 45 8.60 8.12 8.19
N LYS A 46 9.06 7.59 9.33
CA LYS A 46 8.29 7.61 10.58
C LYS A 46 8.79 8.70 11.51
N THR A 47 7.89 9.24 12.32
CA THR A 47 8.18 10.21 13.37
C THR A 47 7.91 9.59 14.74
N GLU A 48 8.68 9.98 15.75
CA GLU A 48 8.43 9.59 17.14
C GLU A 48 7.14 10.23 17.63
N THR A 49 6.25 9.40 18.18
CA THR A 49 4.98 9.82 18.79
C THR A 49 4.85 9.17 20.15
N VAL A 50 4.41 9.93 21.15
CA VAL A 50 4.12 9.42 22.48
C VAL A 50 2.63 9.08 22.55
N GLU A 51 2.31 7.84 22.90
CA GLU A 51 0.93 7.38 23.08
C GLU A 51 0.72 6.88 24.49
N THR A 52 -0.38 7.30 25.10
CA THR A 52 -0.89 6.72 26.33
C THR A 52 -1.96 5.70 25.99
N ARG A 53 -1.86 4.49 26.56
CA ARG A 53 -2.83 3.41 26.38
C ARG A 53 -3.27 2.88 27.72
N GLN A 54 -4.58 2.67 27.84
CA GLN A 54 -5.15 1.93 28.96
C GLN A 54 -5.06 0.43 28.65
N LEU A 55 -4.39 -0.33 29.51
CA LEU A 55 -4.33 -1.78 29.50
C LEU A 55 -4.98 -2.33 30.77
N GLU A 56 -5.07 -3.65 30.86
CA GLU A 56 -5.39 -4.33 32.12
C GLU A 56 -4.32 -3.98 33.18
N PRO A 57 -4.72 -3.80 34.46
CA PRO A 57 -3.79 -3.71 35.58
C PRO A 57 -3.00 -5.02 35.81
N ASN A 58 -1.91 -4.93 36.57
CA ASN A 58 -1.10 -6.06 37.05
C ASN A 58 -0.49 -6.95 35.96
N LEU A 59 -0.25 -6.40 34.77
CA LEU A 59 0.46 -7.14 33.72
C LEU A 59 1.95 -7.26 34.05
N THR A 60 2.51 -8.42 33.72
CA THR A 60 3.95 -8.67 33.77
C THR A 60 4.63 -8.19 32.48
N GLY A 61 5.96 -8.01 32.53
CA GLY A 61 6.74 -7.55 31.37
C GLY A 61 6.54 -8.40 30.10
N GLY A 62 6.37 -9.72 30.24
CA GLY A 62 6.11 -10.61 29.11
C GLY A 62 4.74 -10.40 28.46
N GLU A 63 3.73 -10.07 29.26
CA GLU A 63 2.34 -9.87 28.80
C GLU A 63 2.12 -8.51 28.15
N LEU A 64 3.00 -7.54 28.42
CA LEU A 64 2.97 -6.21 27.80
C LEU A 64 3.28 -6.26 26.31
N SER A 65 4.21 -7.13 25.89
CA SER A 65 4.67 -7.22 24.48
C SER A 65 3.53 -7.43 23.46
N PRO A 66 2.68 -8.47 23.61
CA PRO A 66 1.58 -8.69 22.66
C PRO A 66 0.52 -7.58 22.70
N LYS A 67 0.26 -6.98 23.86
CA LYS A 67 -0.76 -5.93 24.02
C LYS A 67 -0.33 -4.58 23.44
N LEU A 68 0.95 -4.23 23.57
CA LEU A 68 1.53 -3.03 22.98
C LEU A 68 1.95 -3.23 21.52
N ARG A 69 1.98 -4.48 21.04
CA ARG A 69 2.48 -4.89 19.71
C ARG A 69 3.89 -4.33 19.45
N MET A 70 4.75 -4.54 20.44
CA MET A 70 6.16 -4.16 20.43
C MET A 70 6.93 -5.09 21.37
N GLY A 71 8.23 -5.29 21.13
CA GLY A 71 9.06 -6.05 22.07
C GLY A 71 9.27 -5.21 23.33
N VAL A 72 8.74 -5.66 24.46
CA VAL A 72 8.91 -5.01 25.77
C VAL A 72 9.91 -5.82 26.57
N LYS A 73 11.05 -5.21 26.91
CA LYS A 73 12.01 -5.75 27.85
C LYS A 73 12.07 -4.81 29.04
N VAL A 74 11.61 -5.27 30.20
CA VAL A 74 11.66 -4.48 31.43
C VAL A 74 13.11 -4.31 31.83
N GLU A 75 13.53 -3.05 31.96
CA GLU A 75 14.90 -2.69 32.36
C GLU A 75 14.95 -2.35 33.85
N LYS A 76 13.86 -1.80 34.38
CA LYS A 76 13.76 -1.35 35.77
C LYS A 76 12.32 -1.40 36.26
N GLN A 77 12.14 -1.70 37.54
CA GLN A 77 10.87 -1.57 38.25
C GLN A 77 11.06 -0.66 39.45
N GLU A 78 10.21 0.36 39.58
CA GLU A 78 10.14 1.23 40.76
C GLU A 78 8.71 1.26 41.27
N GLY A 79 8.47 0.65 42.44
CA GLY A 79 7.12 0.43 42.95
C GLY A 79 6.26 -0.32 41.93
N ASP A 80 5.12 0.27 41.59
CA ASP A 80 4.16 -0.29 40.62
C ASP A 80 4.48 0.10 39.16
N VAL A 81 5.58 0.80 38.87
CA VAL A 81 5.90 1.25 37.51
C VAL A 81 7.02 0.40 36.91
N LEU A 82 6.72 -0.26 35.80
CA LEU A 82 7.67 -0.96 34.95
C LEU A 82 8.21 0.02 33.90
N TYR A 83 9.52 0.17 33.83
CA TYR A 83 10.21 0.95 32.83
C TYR A 83 10.91 0.04 31.82
N PHE A 84 10.82 0.42 30.55
CA PHE A 84 11.47 -0.22 29.43
C PHE A 84 11.96 0.86 28.45
N LYS A 85 12.84 0.48 27.54
CA LYS A 85 13.51 1.41 26.63
C LYS A 85 12.57 2.39 25.91
N GLU A 86 11.42 1.90 25.47
CA GLU A 86 10.45 2.67 24.70
C GLU A 86 9.32 3.28 25.55
N GLY A 87 9.34 3.17 26.89
CA GLY A 87 8.26 3.72 27.70
C GLY A 87 8.14 3.18 29.12
N ASN A 88 6.95 3.37 29.70
CA ASN A 88 6.62 2.86 31.01
C ASN A 88 5.20 2.32 31.07
N TYR A 89 4.94 1.51 32.09
CA TYR A 89 3.63 0.96 32.40
C TYR A 89 3.43 0.92 33.91
N ASN A 90 2.30 1.45 34.37
CA ASN A 90 1.90 1.42 35.76
C ASN A 90 0.98 0.22 36.01
N GLN A 91 1.43 -0.73 36.82
CA GLN A 91 0.75 -1.98 37.12
C GLN A 91 -0.54 -1.75 37.93
N ALA A 92 -0.56 -0.77 38.84
CA ALA A 92 -1.75 -0.48 39.66
C ALA A 92 -2.91 0.09 38.82
N THR A 93 -2.60 1.00 37.89
CA THR A 93 -3.61 1.72 37.08
C THR A 93 -3.85 1.09 35.71
N GLY A 94 -2.93 0.26 35.23
CA GLY A 94 -2.94 -0.29 33.87
C GLY A 94 -2.54 0.71 32.78
N VAL A 95 -2.06 1.91 33.13
CA VAL A 95 -1.69 2.94 32.14
C VAL A 95 -0.29 2.71 31.61
N ALA A 96 -0.15 2.59 30.28
CA ALA A 96 1.12 2.55 29.58
C ALA A 96 1.37 3.86 28.83
N THR A 97 2.55 4.45 28.98
CA THR A 97 3.01 5.57 28.15
C THR A 97 4.19 5.10 27.31
N VAL A 98 3.99 5.04 25.99
CA VAL A 98 4.96 4.45 25.06
C VAL A 98 5.33 5.41 23.94
N LYS A 99 6.61 5.40 23.57
CA LYS A 99 7.14 6.05 22.38
C LYS A 99 7.08 5.07 21.22
N LYS A 100 6.46 5.49 20.11
CA LYS A 100 6.33 4.68 18.91
C LYS A 100 6.66 5.49 17.66
N MET A 101 7.44 4.88 16.78
CA MET A 101 7.66 5.39 15.44
C MET A 101 6.42 5.11 14.58
N LYS A 102 5.77 6.17 14.09
CA LYS A 102 4.59 6.09 13.23
C LYS A 102 4.72 6.96 12.00
N LEU A 103 4.09 6.55 10.90
CA LEU A 103 3.98 7.40 9.73
C LEU A 103 3.17 8.67 10.09
N PRO A 104 3.56 9.85 9.59
CA PRO A 104 2.72 11.03 9.61
C PRO A 104 1.36 10.76 8.97
N PHE A 105 0.34 11.50 9.42
CA PHE A 105 -1.06 11.25 9.07
C PHE A 105 -1.32 10.95 7.58
N VAL A 106 -0.78 11.77 6.67
CA VAL A 106 -0.98 11.59 5.23
C VAL A 106 -0.37 10.28 4.73
N LEU A 107 0.88 9.98 5.11
CA LEU A 107 1.58 8.76 4.69
C LEU A 107 0.91 7.52 5.29
N GLU A 108 0.40 7.61 6.52
CA GLU A 108 -0.37 6.52 7.15
C GLU A 108 -1.64 6.20 6.35
N LYS A 109 -2.37 7.23 5.87
CA LYS A 109 -3.55 7.01 5.02
C LYS A 109 -3.18 6.37 3.67
N MET A 110 -2.08 6.79 3.06
CA MET A 110 -1.58 6.20 1.81
C MET A 110 -1.21 4.72 2.01
N GLU A 111 -0.51 4.39 3.08
CA GLU A 111 -0.17 2.99 3.41
C GLU A 111 -1.43 2.14 3.64
N ARG A 112 -2.42 2.68 4.38
CA ARG A 112 -3.69 1.98 4.66
C ARG A 112 -4.51 1.68 3.41
N LEU A 113 -4.48 2.57 2.42
CA LEU A 113 -5.16 2.35 1.14
C LEU A 113 -4.60 1.11 0.42
N HIS A 114 -3.27 0.97 0.41
CA HIS A 114 -2.59 -0.16 -0.23
C HIS A 114 -2.68 -1.47 0.58
N LYS A 115 -2.80 -1.38 1.91
CA LYS A 115 -3.00 -2.54 2.82
C LYS A 115 -4.46 -2.99 2.95
N ALA A 116 -5.40 -2.39 2.22
CA ALA A 116 -6.81 -2.69 2.40
C ALA A 116 -7.13 -4.15 2.09
N THR A 117 -7.77 -4.83 3.05
CA THR A 117 -8.33 -6.18 2.90
C THR A 117 -9.83 -6.11 2.69
N THR A 118 -10.50 -7.26 2.57
CA THR A 118 -11.97 -7.38 2.44
C THR A 118 -12.75 -6.75 3.60
N ASN A 119 -12.11 -6.48 4.73
CA ASN A 119 -12.71 -5.82 5.89
C ASN A 119 -12.71 -4.28 5.80
N SER A 120 -12.23 -3.71 4.69
CA SER A 120 -12.12 -2.27 4.48
C SER A 120 -12.96 -1.84 3.28
N PRO A 121 -13.68 -0.71 3.34
CA PRO A 121 -14.41 -0.18 2.17
C PRO A 121 -13.49 0.12 0.98
N PHE A 122 -12.19 0.32 1.23
CA PHE A 122 -11.18 0.52 0.17
C PHE A 122 -10.97 -0.73 -0.71
N TYR A 123 -11.45 -1.91 -0.33
CA TYR A 123 -11.31 -3.11 -1.18
C TYR A 123 -12.03 -2.95 -2.52
N PHE A 124 -13.23 -2.33 -2.54
CA PHE A 124 -13.97 -2.05 -3.77
C PHE A 124 -13.18 -1.12 -4.69
N PHE A 125 -12.60 -0.08 -4.10
CA PHE A 125 -11.75 0.86 -4.82
C PHE A 125 -10.52 0.17 -5.42
N ASN A 126 -9.85 -0.69 -4.65
CA ASN A 126 -8.69 -1.44 -5.11
C ASN A 126 -9.03 -2.43 -6.24
N ILE A 127 -10.18 -3.12 -6.16
CA ILE A 127 -10.66 -3.98 -7.26
C ILE A 127 -10.98 -3.15 -8.51
N PHE A 128 -11.75 -2.07 -8.36
CA PHE A 128 -12.06 -1.17 -9.48
C PHE A 128 -10.79 -0.65 -10.14
N PHE A 129 -9.81 -0.25 -9.33
CA PHE A 129 -8.52 0.22 -9.82
C PHE A 129 -7.74 -0.88 -10.55
N GLY A 130 -7.68 -2.10 -10.00
CA GLY A 130 -7.06 -3.26 -10.66
C GLY A 130 -7.71 -3.61 -12.00
N LEU A 131 -9.04 -3.60 -12.07
CA LEU A 131 -9.78 -3.79 -13.34
C LEU A 131 -9.51 -2.66 -14.34
N SER A 132 -9.39 -1.42 -13.86
CA SER A 132 -9.06 -0.27 -14.69
C SER A 132 -7.65 -0.37 -15.27
N LEU A 133 -6.67 -0.83 -14.49
CA LEU A 133 -5.32 -1.10 -14.97
C LEU A 133 -5.33 -2.20 -16.04
N LEU A 134 -6.06 -3.29 -15.81
CA LEU A 134 -6.19 -4.36 -16.81
C LEU A 134 -6.83 -3.84 -18.11
N PHE A 135 -7.86 -3.01 -18.01
CA PHE A 135 -8.44 -2.33 -19.15
C PHE A 135 -7.41 -1.47 -19.90
N PHE A 136 -6.56 -0.71 -19.21
CA PHE A 136 -5.54 0.10 -19.87
C PHE A 136 -4.49 -0.73 -20.60
N VAL A 137 -4.06 -1.85 -20.00
CA VAL A 137 -3.12 -2.78 -20.64
C VAL A 137 -3.71 -3.30 -21.95
N LEU A 138 -4.95 -3.78 -21.94
CA LEU A 138 -5.61 -4.32 -23.13
C LEU A 138 -5.94 -3.23 -24.17
N SER A 139 -6.48 -2.10 -23.71
CA SER A 139 -6.89 -1.00 -24.60
C SER A 139 -5.71 -0.30 -25.26
N ALA A 140 -4.51 -0.35 -24.69
CA ALA A 140 -3.32 0.16 -25.34
C ALA A 140 -3.04 -0.52 -26.69
N PHE A 141 -3.33 -1.82 -26.82
CA PHE A 141 -3.15 -2.57 -28.06
C PHE A 141 -4.19 -2.22 -29.13
N TRP A 142 -5.42 -1.82 -28.74
CA TRP A 142 -6.46 -1.36 -29.68
C TRP A 142 -6.17 0.02 -30.29
N MET A 143 -5.17 0.75 -29.78
CA MET A 143 -4.78 2.03 -30.35
C MET A 143 -4.05 1.88 -31.70
N PHE A 144 -3.47 0.72 -31.99
CA PHE A 144 -2.68 0.46 -33.19
C PHE A 144 -3.32 -0.64 -34.06
N LEU A 145 -3.19 -0.53 -35.38
CA LEU A 145 -3.62 -1.63 -36.25
C LEU A 145 -2.64 -2.81 -36.12
N PRO A 146 -3.11 -4.07 -36.03
CA PRO A 146 -2.25 -5.24 -35.87
C PRO A 146 -1.20 -5.43 -36.99
N SER A 147 -1.51 -4.93 -38.19
CA SER A 147 -0.62 -4.97 -39.35
C SER A 147 0.59 -4.04 -39.22
N MET A 148 0.55 -3.03 -38.33
CA MET A 148 1.60 -2.04 -38.18
C MET A 148 2.83 -2.64 -37.46
N PRO A 149 4.06 -2.35 -37.91
CA PRO A 149 5.28 -2.81 -37.22
C PRO A 149 5.36 -2.41 -35.75
N ILE A 150 4.79 -1.25 -35.39
CA ILE A 150 4.75 -0.72 -34.02
C ILE A 150 3.97 -1.67 -33.10
N PHE A 151 2.86 -2.24 -33.57
CA PHE A 151 2.06 -3.19 -32.79
C PHE A 151 2.87 -4.46 -32.47
N LYS A 152 3.53 -5.04 -33.48
CA LYS A 152 4.37 -6.24 -33.32
C LYS A 152 5.53 -6.01 -32.36
N LYS A 153 6.20 -4.86 -32.46
CA LYS A 153 7.26 -4.47 -31.52
C LYS A 153 6.70 -4.29 -30.10
N GLY A 154 5.56 -3.62 -29.95
CA GLY A 154 4.89 -3.44 -28.67
C GLY A 154 4.57 -4.76 -27.96
N LEU A 155 4.12 -5.77 -28.72
CA LEU A 155 3.88 -7.11 -28.19
C LEU A 155 5.16 -7.75 -27.62
N ASN A 156 6.29 -7.63 -28.34
CA ASN A 156 7.57 -8.16 -27.85
C ASN A 156 8.02 -7.49 -26.54
N TYR A 157 7.85 -6.17 -26.40
CA TYR A 157 8.16 -5.47 -25.15
C TYR A 157 7.24 -5.90 -24.00
N ALA A 158 5.95 -6.12 -24.27
CA ALA A 158 5.01 -6.62 -23.27
C ALA A 158 5.36 -8.04 -22.79
N ILE A 159 5.74 -8.93 -23.72
CA ILE A 159 6.23 -10.27 -23.40
C ILE A 159 7.52 -10.18 -22.57
N GLY A 160 8.45 -9.31 -22.94
CA GLY A 160 9.68 -9.08 -22.17
C GLY A 160 9.41 -8.66 -20.72
N GLY A 161 8.47 -7.73 -20.50
CA GLY A 161 8.05 -7.33 -19.16
C GLY A 161 7.38 -8.45 -18.35
N MET A 162 6.58 -9.29 -19.02
CA MET A 162 6.00 -10.49 -18.41
C MET A 162 7.10 -11.48 -17.99
N ILE A 163 8.06 -11.77 -18.88
CA ILE A 163 9.21 -12.66 -18.59
C ILE A 163 10.03 -12.12 -17.41
N LEU A 164 10.36 -10.83 -17.39
CA LEU A 164 11.07 -10.20 -16.27
C LEU A 164 10.34 -10.44 -14.95
N THR A 165 9.02 -10.22 -14.93
CA THR A 165 8.20 -10.42 -13.73
C THR A 165 8.20 -11.89 -13.30
N LEU A 166 8.06 -12.83 -14.25
CA LEU A 166 8.13 -14.26 -13.96
C LEU A 166 9.49 -14.66 -13.41
N ILE A 167 10.59 -14.10 -13.94
CA ILE A 167 11.94 -14.33 -13.41
C ILE A 167 12.00 -13.89 -11.95
N MET A 168 11.60 -12.66 -11.63
CA MET A 168 11.62 -12.15 -10.25
C MET A 168 10.70 -12.90 -9.28
N LEU A 169 9.68 -13.61 -9.78
CA LEU A 169 8.77 -14.40 -8.95
C LEU A 169 9.29 -15.80 -8.64
N PHE A 170 10.04 -16.40 -9.56
CA PHE A 170 10.47 -17.81 -9.46
C PHE A 170 11.97 -18.00 -9.24
N PHE A 171 12.78 -16.94 -9.32
CA PHE A 171 14.23 -16.94 -9.11
C PHE A 171 14.65 -15.75 -8.25
#